data_AF-A0AA35W0G0-F1
#
_entry.id   AF-A0AA35W0G0-F1
#
_cell.length_a   1.000
_cell.length_b   1.000
_cell.length_c   1.000
_cell.angle_alpha   90.00
_cell.angle_beta   90.00
_cell.angle_gamma   90.00
#
_symmetry.space_group_name_H-M   'P 1'
#
loop_
_entity.id
_entity.type
_entity.pdbx_description
1 polymer ?
#
loop_
_entity_poly.entity_id
_entity_poly.type
_entity_poly.pdbx_seq_one_letter_code
_entity_poly.pdbx_strand_id
1 'polypeptide(L)'
;MPPMCVVYVPPSSILSCLCLTYVYLPANKWLQQQIPACRPVFTAKYVFGLFIIVGILFLILGIVFVAATVGLRELEVEYTNCGPLETDNIQASSCEDYLRNISDISNSDRKNTGDCHCTLVFEVKDTMRYPWKFYYALDNYYQNHRRYLNSWDPAQLRGDNFRSPDSNCRPLVRYRDNDNDMNNASRLPIVPCGIIANSWFNDSFPLPTQ
;
A
#
# COMPACT_ATOMS: atom_id res chain seq x y z
N MET A 1 -8.87 63.13 -0.28
CA MET A 1 -8.27 62.37 0.84
C MET A 1 -6.80 62.75 0.94
N PRO A 2 -6.25 62.99 2.15
CA PRO A 2 -5.00 63.71 2.26
C PRO A 2 -3.82 62.86 1.78
N PRO A 3 -2.78 63.48 1.17
CA PRO A 3 -1.56 62.77 0.81
C PRO A 3 -0.86 62.31 2.09
N MET A 4 -0.51 61.01 2.16
CA MET A 4 0.38 60.53 3.22
C MET A 4 1.82 60.89 2.86
N CYS A 5 2.38 61.82 3.62
CA CYS A 5 3.81 62.15 3.58
C CYS A 5 4.58 61.11 4.39
N VAL A 6 5.47 60.37 3.74
CA VAL A 6 6.48 59.58 4.45
C VAL A 6 7.63 60.52 4.77
N VAL A 7 7.76 60.88 6.04
CA VAL A 7 8.81 61.78 6.53
C VAL A 7 10.07 60.95 6.80
N TYR A 8 11.15 61.25 6.09
CA TYR A 8 12.48 60.72 6.42
C TYR A 8 13.23 61.76 7.25
N VAL A 9 13.55 61.42 8.50
CA VAL A 9 14.30 62.29 9.42
C VAL A 9 15.76 61.81 9.49
N PRO A 10 16.72 62.54 8.91
CA PRO A 10 18.13 62.24 9.12
C PRO A 10 18.59 62.67 10.53
N PRO A 11 19.63 62.04 11.10
CA PRO A 11 19.84 62.00 12.55
C PRO A 11 20.46 63.25 13.18
N SER A 12 20.64 64.36 12.47
CA SER A 12 21.18 65.58 13.09
C SER A 12 20.81 66.85 12.34
N SER A 13 20.28 67.81 13.10
CA SER A 13 19.90 69.19 12.76
C SER A 13 18.48 69.43 12.21
N ILE A 14 17.85 70.44 12.82
CA ILE A 14 16.44 70.82 12.78
C ILE A 14 16.18 71.71 11.54
N LEU A 15 14.98 71.59 10.98
CA LEU A 15 14.36 72.41 9.91
C LEU A 15 14.71 72.09 8.45
N SER A 16 14.14 71.00 7.93
CA SER A 16 13.32 71.03 6.68
C SER A 16 12.87 69.61 6.29
N CYS A 17 11.57 69.33 6.32
CA CYS A 17 10.99 68.11 5.72
C CYS A 17 10.84 68.33 4.20
N LEU A 18 11.82 67.90 3.42
CA LEU A 18 11.75 67.91 1.95
C LEU A 18 11.16 66.58 1.46
N CYS A 19 9.92 66.64 0.96
CA CYS A 19 9.21 65.49 0.38
C CYS A 19 9.74 65.24 -1.04
N LEU A 20 10.85 64.50 -1.17
CA LEU A 20 11.63 64.46 -2.42
C LEU A 20 11.09 63.50 -3.50
N THR A 21 10.11 62.65 -3.23
CA THR A 21 9.49 61.84 -4.28
C THR A 21 8.03 61.55 -3.95
N TYR A 22 7.12 62.09 -4.76
CA TYR A 22 5.72 61.63 -4.79
C TYR A 22 5.71 60.24 -5.44
N VAL A 23 5.72 59.19 -4.62
CA VAL A 23 5.45 57.84 -5.13
C VAL A 23 3.95 57.72 -5.35
N TYR A 24 3.52 57.88 -6.60
CA TYR A 24 2.12 57.78 -7.00
C TYR A 24 1.73 56.30 -7.07
N LEU A 25 1.32 55.72 -5.92
CA LEU A 25 0.72 54.38 -5.97
C LEU A 25 -0.67 54.49 -6.63
N PRO A 26 -0.95 53.67 -7.67
CA PRO A 26 -2.24 53.71 -8.35
C PRO A 26 -3.36 53.38 -7.35
N ALA A 27 -4.47 54.13 -7.43
CA ALA A 27 -5.62 53.94 -6.57
C ALA A 27 -6.40 52.67 -6.96
N ASN A 28 -5.91 51.50 -6.53
CA ASN A 28 -6.60 50.23 -6.69
C ASN A 28 -6.70 49.49 -5.34
N LYS A 29 -7.84 48.84 -5.12
CA LYS A 29 -8.18 48.18 -3.83
C LYS A 29 -7.21 47.05 -3.46
N TRP A 30 -6.52 46.48 -4.45
CA TRP A 30 -5.55 45.40 -4.26
C TRP A 30 -4.22 45.89 -3.68
N LEU A 31 -3.55 46.90 -4.27
CA LEU A 31 -2.30 47.43 -3.70
C LEU A 31 -2.55 48.16 -2.37
N GLN A 32 -3.76 48.68 -2.14
CA GLN A 32 -4.15 49.33 -0.90
C GLN A 32 -4.60 48.35 0.19
N GLN A 33 -4.56 47.03 -0.06
CA GLN A 33 -5.00 45.99 0.88
C GLN A 33 -6.43 46.22 1.42
N GLN A 34 -7.31 46.79 0.59
CA GLN A 34 -8.74 47.03 0.87
C GLN A 34 -9.64 46.08 0.07
N ILE A 35 -9.16 44.85 -0.13
CA ILE A 35 -9.93 43.78 -0.76
C ILE A 35 -11.07 43.42 0.21
N PRO A 36 -12.31 43.17 -0.27
CA PRO A 36 -13.38 42.67 0.58
C PRO A 36 -12.92 41.40 1.29
N ALA A 37 -12.74 41.48 2.61
CA ALA A 37 -12.30 40.37 3.44
C ALA A 37 -13.40 40.07 4.46
N CYS A 38 -13.89 38.83 4.46
CA CYS A 38 -14.69 38.35 5.57
C CYS A 38 -13.74 38.00 6.72
N ARG A 39 -13.96 38.58 7.89
CA ARG A 39 -13.23 38.26 9.12
C ARG A 39 -14.16 37.45 10.03
N PRO A 40 -14.20 36.10 9.91
CA PRO A 40 -15.06 35.31 10.77
C PRO A 40 -14.55 35.40 12.21
N VAL A 41 -15.35 36.01 13.08
CA VAL A 41 -15.08 36.02 14.53
C VAL A 41 -15.83 34.83 15.12
N PHE A 42 -15.10 33.78 15.49
CA PHE A 42 -15.67 32.57 16.08
C PHE A 42 -16.17 32.85 17.51
N THR A 43 -17.43 33.30 17.60
CA THR A 43 -18.11 33.44 18.90
C THR A 43 -18.62 32.06 19.35
N ALA A 44 -18.62 31.80 20.66
CA ALA A 44 -19.03 30.52 21.25
C ALA A 44 -20.38 29.99 20.72
N LYS A 45 -21.35 30.87 20.45
CA LYS A 45 -22.68 30.50 19.90
C LYS A 45 -22.60 29.82 18.53
N TYR A 46 -21.79 30.38 17.61
CA TYR A 46 -21.64 29.83 16.26
C TYR A 46 -20.84 28.53 16.28
N VAL A 47 -19.79 28.47 17.10
CA VAL A 47 -18.95 27.28 17.27
C VAL A 47 -19.78 26.11 17.83
N PHE A 48 -20.58 26.37 18.86
CA PHE A 48 -21.47 25.36 19.44
C PHE A 48 -22.50 24.82 18.43
N GLY A 49 -23.15 25.73 17.67
CA GLY A 49 -24.09 25.33 16.62
C GLY A 49 -23.44 24.48 15.51
N LEU A 50 -22.24 24.86 15.07
CA LEU A 50 -21.46 24.09 14.09
C LEU A 50 -21.18 22.67 14.60
N PHE A 51 -20.73 22.52 15.86
CA PHE A 51 -20.44 21.21 16.44
C PHE A 51 -21.69 20.33 16.56
N ILE A 52 -22.85 20.89 16.89
CA ILE A 52 -24.10 20.11 16.91
C ILE A 52 -24.44 19.59 15.52
N ILE A 53 -24.35 20.44 14.49
CA ILE A 53 -24.68 20.05 13.11
C ILE A 53 -23.74 18.95 12.62
N VAL A 54 -22.44 19.13 12.80
CA VAL A 54 -21.41 18.14 12.42
C VAL A 54 -21.58 16.85 13.23
N GLY A 55 -21.90 16.97 14.52
CA GLY A 55 -22.16 15.83 15.41
C GLY A 55 -23.35 15.00 14.97
N ILE A 56 -24.48 15.63 14.63
CA ILE A 56 -25.67 14.94 14.10
C ILE A 56 -25.35 14.26 12.77
N LEU A 57 -24.60 14.91 11.88
CA LEU A 57 -24.19 14.33 10.60
C LEU A 57 -23.36 13.06 10.82
N PHE A 58 -22.34 13.11 11.68
CA PHE A 58 -21.51 11.94 11.98
C PHE A 58 -22.27 10.85 12.73
N LEU A 59 -23.26 11.20 13.55
CA LEU A 59 -24.13 10.23 14.21
C LEU A 59 -24.94 9.44 13.19
N ILE A 60 -25.58 10.14 12.23
CA ILE A 60 -26.35 9.49 11.17
C ILE A 60 -25.44 8.59 10.31
N LEU A 61 -24.28 9.11 9.90
CA LEU A 61 -23.31 8.36 9.10
C LEU A 61 -22.78 7.12 9.85
N GLY A 62 -22.53 7.25 11.15
CA GLY A 62 -22.12 6.15 12.02
C GLY A 62 -23.17 5.04 12.13
N ILE A 63 -24.45 5.40 12.31
CA ILE A 63 -25.56 4.42 12.32
C ILE A 63 -25.63 3.66 11.01
N VAL A 64 -25.52 4.36 9.87
CA VAL A 64 -25.56 3.74 8.54
C VAL A 64 -24.41 2.75 8.36
N PHE A 65 -23.19 3.13 8.75
CA PHE A 65 -22.04 2.22 8.67
C PHE A 65 -22.18 0.99 9.56
N VAL A 66 -22.61 1.15 10.82
CA VAL A 66 -22.83 0.01 11.72
C VAL A 66 -23.91 -0.92 11.17
N ALA A 67 -25.01 -0.38 10.64
CA ALA A 67 -26.06 -1.19 10.03
C ALA A 67 -25.54 -1.97 8.81
N ALA A 68 -24.63 -1.38 8.02
CA ALA A 68 -24.03 -2.05 6.87
C ALA A 68 -23.03 -3.15 7.27
N THR A 69 -22.31 -3.00 8.38
CA THR A 69 -21.29 -3.99 8.81
C THR A 69 -21.87 -5.19 9.54
N VAL A 70 -22.98 -5.04 10.27
CA VAL A 70 -23.61 -6.14 11.03
C VAL A 70 -24.03 -7.33 10.14
N GLY A 71 -24.30 -7.08 8.86
CA GLY A 71 -24.66 -8.12 7.89
C GLY A 71 -23.48 -8.88 7.27
N LEU A 72 -22.24 -8.42 7.47
CA LEU A 72 -21.06 -9.10 6.94
C LEU A 72 -20.70 -10.27 7.87
N ARG A 73 -20.67 -11.47 7.28
CA ARG A 73 -20.21 -12.69 7.95
C ARG A 73 -18.88 -13.09 7.34
N GLU A 74 -17.88 -13.24 8.19
CA GLU A 74 -16.54 -13.69 7.82
C GLU A 74 -16.22 -14.98 8.58
N LEU A 75 -15.53 -15.90 7.92
CA LEU A 75 -15.00 -17.11 8.53
C LEU A 75 -13.51 -17.13 8.21
N GLU A 76 -12.71 -17.07 9.25
CA GLU A 76 -11.26 -17.16 9.17
C GLU A 76 -10.83 -18.52 9.73
N VAL A 77 -10.02 -19.25 8.95
CA VAL A 77 -9.48 -20.55 9.33
C VAL A 77 -7.98 -20.50 9.11
N GLU A 78 -7.23 -20.57 10.21
CA GLU A 78 -5.77 -20.63 10.17
C GLU A 78 -5.31 -22.05 9.80
N TYR A 79 -4.40 -22.16 8.82
CA TYR A 79 -3.88 -23.45 8.33
C TYR A 79 -2.35 -23.55 8.35
N THR A 80 -1.67 -22.64 9.06
CA THR A 80 -0.20 -22.57 9.18
C THR A 80 0.43 -23.90 9.64
N ASN A 81 -0.19 -24.54 10.62
CA ASN A 81 0.27 -25.81 11.20
C ASN A 81 -0.52 -27.00 10.65
N CYS A 82 -0.88 -26.94 9.37
CA CYS A 82 -1.49 -28.07 8.71
C CYS A 82 -0.42 -28.93 8.04
N GLY A 83 -0.36 -30.20 8.44
CA GLY A 83 0.45 -31.23 7.80
C GLY A 83 -0.41 -32.23 7.02
N PRO A 84 0.20 -33.10 6.22
CA PRO A 84 -0.52 -34.19 5.59
C PRO A 84 -1.06 -35.14 6.67
N LEU A 85 -2.29 -35.62 6.49
CA LEU A 85 -2.87 -36.64 7.38
C LEU A 85 -1.98 -37.90 7.34
N GLU A 86 -1.37 -38.19 8.49
CA GLU A 86 -0.69 -39.43 8.88
C GLU A 86 -0.49 -40.45 7.74
N THR A 87 0.49 -40.19 6.88
CA THR A 87 1.00 -41.19 5.95
C THR A 87 2.07 -42.01 6.65
N ASP A 88 1.89 -43.34 6.68
CA ASP A 88 2.74 -44.35 7.33
C ASP A 88 4.19 -43.89 7.56
N ASN A 89 4.50 -43.60 8.84
CA ASN A 89 5.83 -43.34 9.42
C ASN A 89 6.41 -41.91 9.39
N ILE A 90 5.70 -40.88 8.90
CA ILE A 90 6.17 -39.48 9.02
C ILE A 90 5.11 -38.61 9.68
N GLN A 91 5.30 -38.33 10.97
CA GLN A 91 4.47 -37.40 11.71
C GLN A 91 5.02 -35.97 11.53
N ALA A 92 4.58 -35.29 10.46
CA ALA A 92 4.88 -33.88 10.24
C ALA A 92 3.72 -33.01 10.75
N SER A 93 4.01 -32.09 11.67
CA SER A 93 3.04 -31.13 12.20
C SER A 93 2.64 -30.05 11.19
N SER A 94 3.52 -29.72 10.25
CA SER A 94 3.29 -28.71 9.21
C SER A 94 3.80 -29.21 7.86
N CYS A 95 3.24 -28.68 6.77
CA CYS A 95 3.79 -28.84 5.43
C CYS A 95 5.24 -28.33 5.33
N GLU A 96 5.64 -27.33 6.13
CA GLU A 96 7.04 -26.90 6.18
C GLU A 96 7.96 -28.04 6.65
N ASP A 97 7.59 -28.70 7.76
CA ASP A 97 8.36 -29.82 8.32
C ASP A 97 8.38 -31.01 7.37
N TYR A 98 7.25 -31.28 6.71
CA TYR A 98 7.13 -32.34 5.72
C TYR A 98 8.09 -32.14 4.53
N LEU A 99 8.14 -30.93 3.97
CA LEU A 99 9.01 -30.61 2.84
C LEU A 99 10.50 -30.65 3.23
N ARG A 100 10.86 -30.23 4.45
CA ARG A 100 12.23 -30.34 4.97
C ARG A 100 12.65 -31.80 5.13
N ASN A 101 11.83 -32.61 5.78
CA ASN A 101 12.14 -34.03 6.02
C ASN A 101 12.31 -34.82 4.71
N ILE A 102 11.49 -34.56 3.69
CA ILE A 102 11.66 -35.21 2.37
C ILE A 102 12.97 -34.79 1.70
N SER A 103 13.35 -33.53 1.83
CA SER A 103 14.60 -33.04 1.23
C SER A 103 15.85 -33.71 1.81
N ASP A 104 15.81 -34.11 3.09
CA ASP A 104 16.91 -34.84 3.74
C ASP A 104 16.98 -36.32 3.34
N ILE A 105 15.83 -36.94 3.02
CA ILE A 105 15.72 -38.36 2.64
C ILE A 105 16.06 -38.58 1.15
N SER A 106 15.72 -37.62 0.28
CA SER A 106 15.83 -37.81 -1.18
C SER A 106 17.22 -37.47 -1.75
N ASN A 107 18.21 -38.27 -1.39
CA ASN A 107 19.47 -38.37 -2.15
C ASN A 107 19.38 -39.36 -3.33
N SER A 108 18.25 -40.06 -3.49
CA SER A 108 18.14 -41.21 -4.43
C SER A 108 17.16 -41.03 -5.60
N ASP A 109 16.15 -40.18 -5.56
CA ASP A 109 15.25 -39.99 -6.73
C ASP A 109 14.45 -38.70 -6.60
N ARG A 110 14.88 -37.64 -7.32
CA ARG A 110 14.27 -36.30 -7.37
C ARG A 110 12.91 -36.24 -8.10
N LYS A 111 12.13 -37.33 -8.11
CA LYS A 111 10.88 -37.42 -8.88
C LYS A 111 9.61 -37.40 -8.04
N ASN A 112 9.69 -37.63 -6.73
CA ASN A 112 8.54 -37.61 -5.85
C ASN A 112 8.77 -36.60 -4.72
N THR A 113 8.84 -35.31 -5.06
CA THR A 113 8.50 -34.29 -4.07
C THR A 113 7.02 -34.49 -3.79
N GLY A 114 6.68 -35.11 -2.66
CA GLY A 114 5.28 -35.33 -2.31
C GLY A 114 4.57 -33.98 -2.20
N ASP A 115 3.49 -33.80 -2.94
CA ASP A 115 2.61 -32.65 -2.74
C ASP A 115 2.03 -32.74 -1.33
N CYS A 116 2.26 -31.69 -0.52
CA CYS A 116 1.68 -31.64 0.82
C CYS A 116 0.20 -31.28 0.73
N HIS A 117 -0.67 -32.26 0.95
CA HIS A 117 -2.11 -32.04 0.97
C HIS A 117 -2.62 -31.82 2.40
N CYS A 118 -3.06 -30.60 2.67
CA CYS A 118 -3.75 -30.23 3.90
C CYS A 118 -5.27 -30.32 3.70
N THR A 119 -5.95 -31.13 4.51
CA THR A 119 -7.42 -31.19 4.54
C THR A 119 -7.95 -30.58 5.82
N LEU A 120 -8.72 -29.50 5.71
CA LEU A 120 -9.34 -28.81 6.84
C LEU A 120 -10.84 -29.08 6.84
N VAL A 121 -11.36 -29.49 7.99
CA VAL A 121 -12.80 -29.64 8.21
C VAL A 121 -13.23 -28.52 9.16
N PHE A 122 -14.11 -27.64 8.68
CA PHE A 122 -14.66 -26.55 9.47
C PHE A 122 -16.17 -26.47 9.28
N GLU A 123 -16.87 -26.00 10.32
CA GLU A 123 -18.31 -25.86 10.33
C GLU A 123 -18.70 -24.39 10.13
N VAL A 124 -19.59 -24.12 9.17
CA VAL A 124 -20.12 -22.78 8.91
C VAL A 124 -21.41 -22.61 9.72
N LYS A 125 -21.31 -21.94 10.87
CA LYS A 125 -22.46 -21.75 11.80
C LYS A 125 -23.48 -20.74 11.30
N ASP A 126 -23.01 -19.69 10.62
CA ASP A 126 -23.86 -18.59 10.14
C ASP A 126 -24.17 -18.72 8.65
N THR A 127 -25.41 -18.40 8.28
CA THR A 127 -25.81 -18.37 6.87
C THR A 127 -25.09 -17.24 6.13
N MET A 128 -24.23 -17.62 5.18
CA MET A 128 -23.54 -16.67 4.30
C MET A 128 -24.40 -16.38 3.06
N ARG A 129 -24.77 -15.11 2.88
CA ARG A 129 -25.55 -14.69 1.71
C ARG A 129 -24.66 -14.58 0.48
N TYR A 130 -25.09 -15.16 -0.65
CA TYR A 130 -24.41 -15.02 -1.94
C TYR A 130 -24.30 -13.54 -2.37
N PRO A 131 -23.19 -13.09 -3.01
CA PRO A 131 -22.00 -13.85 -3.43
C PRO A 131 -20.93 -13.97 -2.34
N TRP A 132 -20.44 -15.19 -2.12
CA TRP A 132 -19.30 -15.42 -1.23
C TRP A 132 -17.99 -15.07 -1.96
N LYS A 133 -17.00 -14.62 -1.19
CA LYS A 133 -15.65 -14.34 -1.66
C LYS A 133 -14.67 -15.14 -0.81
N PHE A 134 -13.68 -15.71 -1.47
CA PHE A 134 -12.62 -16.46 -0.81
C PHE A 134 -11.34 -15.62 -0.85
N TYR A 135 -10.68 -15.51 0.31
CA TYR A 135 -9.43 -14.79 0.47
C TYR A 135 -8.45 -15.67 1.24
N TYR A 136 -7.16 -15.53 0.94
CA TYR A 136 -6.08 -16.05 1.77
C TYR A 136 -5.43 -14.87 2.51
N ALA A 137 -5.05 -15.10 3.77
CA ALA A 137 -4.33 -14.14 4.59
C ALA A 137 -2.90 -14.62 4.81
N LEU A 138 -1.96 -13.68 4.81
CA LEU A 138 -0.53 -13.94 5.06
C LEU A 138 -0.04 -12.97 6.14
N ASP A 139 0.25 -13.51 7.31
CA ASP A 139 0.84 -12.74 8.40
C ASP A 139 2.37 -12.71 8.30
N ASN A 140 2.96 -11.64 8.85
CA ASN A 140 4.41 -11.40 8.82
C ASN A 140 5.04 -11.38 7.41
N TYR A 141 4.25 -11.09 6.37
CA TYR A 141 4.72 -10.97 4.99
C TYR A 141 4.80 -9.51 4.53
N TYR A 142 6.02 -8.96 4.47
CA TYR A 142 6.28 -7.53 4.26
C TYR A 142 6.26 -7.08 2.79
N GLN A 143 5.09 -7.13 2.15
CA GLN A 143 4.92 -6.66 0.76
C GLN A 143 5.14 -5.14 0.60
N ASN A 144 5.03 -4.37 1.68
CA ASN A 144 5.18 -2.92 1.67
C ASN A 144 6.64 -2.43 1.59
N HIS A 145 7.62 -3.33 1.60
CA HIS A 145 9.02 -2.93 1.54
C HIS A 145 9.33 -2.23 0.21
N ARG A 146 9.98 -1.06 0.23
CA ARG A 146 10.24 -0.23 -0.97
C ARG A 146 10.88 -1.01 -2.13
N ARG A 147 11.84 -1.89 -1.82
CA ARG A 147 12.49 -2.74 -2.84
C ARG A 147 11.54 -3.81 -3.39
N TYR A 148 10.66 -4.36 -2.56
CA TYR A 148 9.68 -5.36 -2.97
C TYR A 148 8.70 -4.75 -3.97
N LEU A 149 8.07 -3.62 -3.61
CA LEU A 149 7.11 -2.91 -4.46
C LEU A 149 7.67 -2.49 -5.83
N ASN A 150 8.97 -2.17 -5.89
CA ASN A 150 9.63 -1.75 -7.12
C ASN A 150 10.22 -2.93 -7.92
N SER A 151 10.17 -4.16 -7.42
CA SER A 151 10.84 -5.31 -8.07
C SER A 151 9.93 -6.01 -9.08
N TRP A 152 9.62 -5.31 -10.17
CA TRP A 152 8.84 -5.83 -11.30
C TRP A 152 9.18 -5.06 -12.59
N ASP A 153 8.86 -5.64 -13.75
CA ASP A 153 9.03 -5.00 -15.06
C ASP A 153 7.68 -4.87 -15.79
N PRO A 154 7.18 -3.64 -16.00
CA PRO A 154 5.92 -3.42 -16.69
C PRO A 154 5.96 -3.80 -18.17
N ALA A 155 7.10 -3.70 -18.85
CA ALA A 155 7.22 -4.07 -20.27
C ALA A 155 7.17 -5.58 -20.45
N GLN A 156 7.70 -6.33 -19.48
CA GLN A 156 7.63 -7.78 -19.47
C GLN A 156 6.21 -8.28 -19.19
N LEU A 157 5.52 -7.71 -18.20
CA LEU A 157 4.13 -8.11 -17.88
C LEU A 157 3.12 -7.77 -18.97
N ARG A 158 3.40 -6.77 -19.81
CA ARG A 158 2.62 -6.48 -21.03
C ARG A 158 2.92 -7.43 -22.18
N GLY A 159 4.04 -8.15 -22.14
CA GLY A 159 4.50 -9.03 -23.20
C GLY A 159 5.30 -8.35 -24.31
N ASP A 160 5.77 -7.10 -24.10
CA ASP A 160 6.47 -6.32 -25.13
C ASP A 160 7.95 -6.72 -25.26
N ASN A 161 8.63 -6.93 -24.13
CA ASN A 161 10.08 -7.15 -24.11
C ASN A 161 10.51 -8.14 -23.03
N PHE A 162 10.83 -9.36 -23.45
CA PHE A 162 11.35 -10.40 -22.57
C PHE A 162 12.88 -10.44 -22.51
N ARG A 163 13.58 -9.83 -23.48
CA ARG A 163 15.03 -10.01 -23.67
C ARG A 163 15.87 -9.07 -22.82
N SER A 164 15.38 -7.86 -22.56
CA SER A 164 16.04 -6.86 -21.72
C SER A 164 15.13 -6.36 -20.60
N PRO A 165 14.98 -7.17 -19.53
CA PRO A 165 14.22 -6.76 -18.36
C PRO A 165 14.83 -5.55 -17.66
N ASP A 166 13.98 -4.72 -17.05
CA ASP A 166 14.39 -3.52 -16.33
C ASP A 166 15.30 -3.83 -15.12
N SER A 167 16.19 -2.87 -14.81
CA SER A 167 17.04 -2.87 -13.62
C SER A 167 16.27 -2.89 -12.30
N ASN A 168 15.00 -2.48 -12.31
CA ASN A 168 14.09 -2.54 -11.18
C ASN A 168 13.84 -3.97 -10.68
N CYS A 169 13.92 -4.98 -11.55
CA CYS A 169 13.80 -6.40 -11.20
C CYS A 169 14.97 -6.97 -10.37
N ARG A 170 15.99 -6.17 -10.01
CA ARG A 170 17.12 -6.66 -9.19
C ARG A 170 16.66 -7.18 -7.83
N PRO A 171 17.23 -8.31 -7.34
CA PRO A 171 18.34 -9.07 -7.93
C PRO A 171 17.93 -10.10 -9.00
N LEU A 172 16.64 -10.43 -9.12
CA LEU A 172 16.13 -11.51 -9.96
C LEU A 172 15.83 -11.05 -11.39
N VAL A 173 16.87 -10.66 -12.11
CA VAL A 173 16.76 -10.14 -13.50
C VAL A 173 17.08 -11.22 -14.54
N ARG A 174 18.15 -11.98 -14.32
CA ARG A 174 18.62 -13.01 -15.25
C ARG A 174 19.09 -14.23 -14.47
N TYR A 175 18.84 -15.41 -15.03
CA TYR A 175 19.37 -16.66 -14.52
C TYR A 175 20.87 -16.71 -14.83
N ARG A 176 21.70 -17.00 -13.82
CA ARG A 176 23.13 -17.21 -13.98
C ARG A 176 23.36 -18.72 -14.04
N ASP A 177 23.52 -19.24 -15.25
CA ASP A 177 23.64 -20.67 -15.49
C ASP A 177 24.98 -21.24 -14.96
N ASN A 178 26.05 -20.44 -14.94
CA ASN A 178 27.33 -20.80 -14.31
C ASN A 178 28.12 -19.55 -13.88
N ASP A 179 28.89 -19.66 -12.78
CA ASP A 179 29.71 -18.56 -12.24
C ASP A 179 30.82 -18.08 -13.21
N ASN A 180 31.16 -18.89 -14.22
CA ASN A 180 32.31 -18.70 -15.10
C ASN A 180 32.00 -17.96 -16.41
N ASP A 181 30.74 -17.62 -16.69
CA ASP A 181 30.40 -16.92 -17.93
C ASP A 181 30.39 -15.39 -17.72
N MET A 182 31.54 -14.79 -18.00
CA MET A 182 31.83 -13.36 -17.92
C MET A 182 31.15 -12.56 -19.05
N ASN A 183 30.57 -13.27 -20.04
CA ASN A 183 29.86 -12.66 -21.14
C ASN A 183 28.37 -12.53 -20.79
N ASN A 184 27.87 -11.31 -20.64
CA ASN A 184 26.45 -11.00 -20.38
C ASN A 184 25.46 -11.55 -21.45
N ALA A 185 25.97 -12.13 -22.55
CA ALA A 185 25.20 -12.60 -23.70
C ALA A 185 24.49 -13.94 -23.48
N SER A 186 24.98 -14.79 -22.59
CA SER A 186 24.45 -16.13 -22.29
C SER A 186 23.48 -16.17 -21.10
N ARG A 187 23.24 -15.03 -20.43
CA ARG A 187 22.33 -14.95 -19.27
C ARG A 187 20.87 -14.85 -19.73
N LEU A 188 20.13 -15.94 -19.58
CA LEU A 188 18.70 -16.01 -19.89
C LEU A 188 17.90 -15.07 -18.96
N PRO A 189 17.01 -14.23 -19.49
CA PRO A 189 16.14 -13.39 -18.66
C PRO A 189 15.13 -14.24 -17.89
N ILE A 190 14.89 -13.90 -16.62
CA ILE A 190 13.87 -14.57 -15.81
C ILE A 190 12.50 -13.99 -16.21
N VAL A 191 11.52 -14.85 -16.50
CA VAL A 191 10.16 -14.44 -16.89
C VAL A 191 9.14 -15.16 -16.01
N PRO A 192 8.30 -14.45 -15.25
CA PRO A 192 8.40 -13.03 -14.88
C PRO A 192 9.61 -12.71 -13.96
N CYS A 193 10.22 -11.52 -14.11
CA CYS A 193 11.34 -11.07 -13.29
C CYS A 193 10.90 -10.37 -11.99
N GLY A 194 11.82 -10.30 -11.03
CA GLY A 194 11.64 -9.56 -9.79
C GLY A 194 11.19 -10.40 -8.59
N ILE A 195 11.30 -9.79 -7.40
CA ILE A 195 11.04 -10.46 -6.12
C ILE A 195 9.55 -10.74 -5.96
N ILE A 196 8.66 -9.85 -6.41
CA ILE A 196 7.21 -10.01 -6.30
C ILE A 196 6.75 -11.33 -6.94
N ALA A 197 7.26 -11.61 -8.14
CA ALA A 197 6.87 -12.81 -8.86
C ALA A 197 7.52 -14.08 -8.30
N ASN A 198 8.74 -13.97 -7.77
CA ASN A 198 9.46 -15.09 -7.18
C ASN A 198 8.86 -15.57 -5.85
N SER A 199 8.28 -14.67 -5.07
CA SER A 199 7.60 -14.98 -3.81
C SER A 199 6.08 -14.98 -3.97
N TRP A 200 5.60 -15.43 -5.13
CA TRP A 200 4.19 -15.70 -5.37
C TRP A 200 3.69 -16.81 -4.44
N PHE A 201 2.50 -16.62 -3.89
CA PHE A 201 1.85 -17.59 -3.01
C PHE A 201 1.42 -18.84 -3.80
N ASN A 202 1.96 -20.01 -3.47
CA ASN A 202 1.86 -21.21 -4.30
C ASN A 202 0.85 -22.26 -3.80
N ASP A 203 0.08 -22.01 -2.74
CA ASP A 203 -0.91 -22.99 -2.32
C ASP A 203 -2.12 -22.97 -3.26
N SER A 204 -2.60 -24.17 -3.59
CA SER A 204 -3.75 -24.37 -4.45
C SER A 204 -4.98 -24.77 -3.64
N PHE A 205 -6.04 -23.97 -3.73
CA PHE A 205 -7.32 -24.29 -3.12
C PHE A 205 -8.27 -24.94 -4.13
N PRO A 206 -8.77 -26.16 -3.88
CA PRO A 206 -9.77 -26.75 -4.75
C PRO A 206 -11.07 -25.95 -4.66
N LEU A 207 -11.68 -25.66 -5.81
CA LEU A 207 -13.00 -25.04 -5.83
C LEU A 207 -14.03 -26.04 -5.27
N PRO A 208 -14.96 -25.60 -4.41
CA PRO A 208 -16.02 -26.46 -3.94
C PRO A 208 -16.84 -26.94 -5.14
N THR A 209 -16.84 -28.25 -5.40
CA THR A 209 -17.73 -28.85 -6.39
C THR A 209 -19.16 -28.76 -5.85
N GLN A 210 -20.05 -28.17 -6.64
CA GLN A 210 -21.48 -28.05 -6.34
C GLN A 210 -22.18 -29.40 -6.33
#